data_AF-A0A1Q8FRE2-F1
#
_entry.id   AF-A0A1Q8FRE2-F1
#
_cell.length_a   1.000
_cell.length_b   1.000
_cell.length_c   1.000
_cell.angle_alpha   90.00
_cell.angle_beta   90.00
_cell.angle_gamma   90.00
#
_symmetry.space_group_name_H-M   'P 1'
#
loop_
_entity.id
_entity.type
_entity.pdbx_description
1 polymer ?
#
loop_
_entity_poly.entity_id
_entity_poly.type
_entity_poly.pdbx_seq_one_letter_code
_entity_poly.pdbx_strand_id
1 'polypeptide(L)'
;MRYSLLSAAAAASVVAFMLPAGSVEAQSRAAAEAAMARMGLDGTNESVSYASADFRGGRYILNDVTFSDFGDGGESDGPDEIRAERMVFDALRLSDAGEVLFDGFALEGISATDETDDMVMRLDRIAIDGPNAAMTTDFGRAVAGEADEDYEPAWNTYEFAGFSVEGLSGSGSGETGPFEFSLAQFVIENYSRIELGRFAMLGLAFSGSDESGEPVTFNIGEVSLLGFQTEAYADMIDAAAAGADESAVMEAYYQSAVFAPLDLYDRFAMRDILVDAAGVHFSMDYLTAAMDRQGSRITSTAELGSAMLIPDPSKPAGAQLAMGLGMLGYEQLELRMVASSIYDEDTGRAYTTGDNYIELTDGLRLEMGQDISGYDAYLANLPVAMEALRESEGAEGPEMDAVVQLMAPLLVNNLSMRIVDLSILDRALDAGAAVQGISKDDLRIQAGAMVGMGLMQAPPEIPRPVLAEFSTALTNFINQGGSLTIDMTPPAPLSIGGMLQDIETGTFEFEALGLSFTSDAP
;
A
#
# COMPACT_ATOMS: atom_id res chain seq x y z
N MET A 1 54.96 6.84 17.10
CA MET A 1 53.90 7.83 16.81
C MET A 1 52.59 7.07 17.02
N ARG A 2 51.92 7.00 18.19
CA ARG A 2 51.55 7.98 19.22
C ARG A 2 50.94 9.26 18.64
N TYR A 3 49.67 9.45 19.01
CA TYR A 3 48.77 10.61 18.89
C TYR A 3 47.91 10.74 17.63
N SER A 4 46.67 10.24 17.71
CA SER A 4 45.42 11.05 17.69
C SER A 4 44.19 10.18 17.35
N LEU A 5 43.85 9.24 18.23
CA LEU A 5 42.62 8.42 18.19
C LEU A 5 41.68 8.77 19.36
N LEU A 6 41.82 9.98 19.91
CA LEU A 6 41.19 10.41 21.16
C LEU A 6 40.33 11.67 21.02
N SER A 7 39.95 12.05 19.79
CA SER A 7 39.09 13.21 19.54
C SER A 7 37.88 12.94 18.64
N ALA A 8 37.65 11.70 18.20
CA ALA A 8 36.42 11.28 17.52
C ALA A 8 35.43 10.57 18.48
N ALA A 9 35.93 9.98 19.57
CA ALA A 9 35.12 9.37 20.64
C ALA A 9 34.48 10.40 21.61
N ALA A 10 34.78 11.69 21.46
CA ALA A 10 34.22 12.77 22.26
C ALA A 10 33.13 13.60 21.52
N ALA A 11 32.82 13.25 20.26
CA ALA A 11 31.79 13.94 19.47
C ALA A 11 30.50 13.11 19.35
N ALA A 12 30.57 11.78 19.44
CA ALA A 12 29.38 10.91 19.51
C ALA A 12 28.66 10.97 20.88
N SER A 13 29.35 11.43 21.92
CA SER A 13 28.80 11.64 23.26
C SER A 13 28.12 13.02 23.44
N VAL A 14 28.04 13.84 22.39
CA VAL A 14 27.43 15.19 22.42
C VAL A 14 26.14 15.29 21.59
N VAL A 15 25.83 14.31 20.73
CA VAL A 15 24.57 14.33 19.94
C VAL A 15 23.35 13.88 20.76
N ALA A 16 23.56 13.13 21.85
CA ALA A 16 22.53 12.91 22.88
C ALA A 16 22.19 14.17 23.72
N PHE A 17 22.87 15.30 23.49
CA PHE A 17 22.72 16.55 24.26
C PHE A 17 22.04 17.70 23.50
N MET A 18 21.52 17.51 22.28
CA MET A 18 20.91 18.59 21.49
C MET A 18 19.58 18.24 20.81
N LEU A 19 18.75 17.40 21.43
CA LEU A 19 17.31 17.49 21.16
C LEU A 19 16.75 18.66 21.97
N PRO A 20 15.94 19.56 21.37
CA PRO A 20 15.33 20.64 22.11
C PRO A 20 14.43 20.01 23.16
N ALA A 21 14.78 20.21 24.44
CA ALA A 21 13.91 19.97 25.56
C ALA A 21 12.65 20.85 25.39
N GLY A 22 11.64 20.32 24.72
CA GLY A 22 10.27 20.83 24.82
C GLY A 22 9.88 20.71 26.29
N SER A 23 9.90 21.84 27.00
CA SER A 23 9.43 22.05 28.37
C SER A 23 9.20 20.79 29.23
N VAL A 24 10.26 20.02 29.48
CA VAL A 24 10.23 18.95 30.48
C VAL A 24 10.20 19.68 31.81
N GLU A 25 9.07 19.69 32.50
CA GLU A 25 9.09 19.96 33.94
C GLU A 25 10.15 19.04 34.52
N ALA A 26 11.15 19.61 35.19
CA ALA A 26 12.26 18.84 35.72
C ALA A 26 11.73 17.78 36.70
N GLN A 27 11.47 16.58 36.19
CA GLN A 27 10.80 15.55 36.95
C GLN A 27 11.74 15.10 38.07
N SER A 28 11.22 15.04 39.30
CA SER A 28 12.04 14.65 40.44
C SER A 28 12.29 13.14 40.45
N ARG A 29 13.47 12.73 40.92
CA ARG A 29 13.78 11.30 41.12
C ARG A 29 12.73 10.58 41.95
N ALA A 30 12.25 11.21 43.03
CA ALA A 30 11.26 10.63 43.93
C ALA A 30 9.93 10.32 43.23
N ALA A 31 9.53 11.16 42.27
CA ALA A 31 8.31 10.94 41.51
C ALA A 31 8.47 9.82 40.46
N ALA A 32 9.66 9.70 39.85
CA ALA A 32 9.97 8.57 38.99
C ALA A 32 10.00 7.25 39.78
N GLU A 33 10.63 7.24 40.96
CA GLU A 33 10.66 6.06 41.85
C GLU A 33 9.26 5.62 42.29
N ALA A 34 8.34 6.57 42.56
CA ALA A 34 6.94 6.25 42.88
C ALA A 34 6.22 5.58 41.70
N ALA A 35 6.46 6.04 40.47
CA ALA A 35 5.91 5.42 39.26
C ALA A 35 6.53 4.05 38.96
N MET A 36 7.83 3.86 39.22
CA MET A 36 8.49 2.55 39.11
C MET A 36 7.87 1.54 40.09
N ALA A 37 7.64 1.94 41.34
CA ALA A 37 6.98 1.10 42.33
C ALA A 37 5.53 0.75 41.91
N ARG A 38 4.81 1.69 41.31
CA ARG A 38 3.46 1.46 40.76
C ARG A 38 3.43 0.40 39.66
N MET A 39 4.49 0.31 38.85
CA MET A 39 4.68 -0.71 37.81
C MET A 39 5.32 -2.00 38.34
N GLY A 40 5.66 -2.08 39.63
CA GLY A 40 6.42 -3.19 40.21
C GLY A 40 7.89 -3.27 39.78
N LEU A 41 8.39 -2.28 39.03
CA LEU A 41 9.77 -2.22 38.52
C LEU A 41 10.78 -1.72 39.58
N ASP A 42 10.44 -1.73 40.86
CA ASP A 42 11.34 -1.49 41.99
C ASP A 42 12.02 -2.80 42.50
N GLY A 43 11.87 -3.89 41.72
CA GLY A 43 12.43 -5.20 42.00
C GLY A 43 11.41 -6.21 42.54
N THR A 44 10.12 -5.85 42.58
CA THR A 44 9.04 -6.76 42.99
C THR A 44 8.38 -7.50 41.83
N ASN A 45 8.58 -7.05 40.59
CA ASN A 45 8.03 -7.70 39.39
C ASN A 45 8.76 -9.03 39.13
N GLU A 46 8.00 -10.13 38.99
CA GLU A 46 8.56 -11.46 38.75
C GLU A 46 8.94 -11.67 37.26
N SER A 47 8.27 -10.98 36.35
CA SER A 47 8.45 -11.09 34.89
C SER A 47 9.52 -10.14 34.33
N VAL A 48 9.90 -9.08 35.07
CA VAL A 48 10.90 -8.10 34.64
C VAL A 48 11.97 -7.90 35.72
N SER A 49 13.22 -8.16 35.37
CA SER A 49 14.39 -7.94 36.23
C SER A 49 15.45 -7.10 35.54
N TYR A 50 16.33 -6.45 36.30
CA TYR A 50 17.42 -5.62 35.78
C TYR A 50 18.63 -5.60 36.72
N ALA A 51 19.83 -5.37 36.19
CA ALA A 51 21.05 -5.37 37.00
C ALA A 51 21.27 -4.06 37.78
N SER A 52 20.90 -2.92 37.19
CA SER A 52 21.06 -1.60 37.83
C SER A 52 20.09 -0.56 37.29
N ALA A 53 19.88 0.51 38.06
CA ALA A 53 19.06 1.65 37.66
C ALA A 53 19.80 2.97 37.87
N ASP A 54 19.70 3.87 36.88
CA ASP A 54 20.28 5.21 36.90
C ASP A 54 19.19 6.28 36.71
N PHE A 55 19.37 7.43 37.36
CA PHE A 55 18.51 8.61 37.17
C PHE A 55 19.34 9.84 36.81
N ARG A 56 19.07 10.43 35.63
CA ARG A 56 19.79 11.63 35.15
C ARG A 56 18.91 12.48 34.25
N GLY A 57 18.83 13.78 34.54
CA GLY A 57 18.16 14.75 33.67
C GLY A 57 16.69 14.44 33.38
N GLY A 58 15.95 13.91 34.36
CA GLY A 58 14.54 13.51 34.18
C GLY A 58 14.35 12.13 33.55
N ARG A 59 15.44 11.42 33.22
CA ARG A 59 15.41 10.06 32.65
C ARG A 59 15.64 9.01 33.71
N TYR A 60 14.83 7.96 33.69
CA TYR A 60 15.04 6.74 34.46
C TYR A 60 15.52 5.63 33.52
N ILE A 61 16.65 5.00 33.81
CA ILE A 61 17.32 4.04 32.93
C ILE A 61 17.55 2.76 33.72
N LEU A 62 16.95 1.65 33.27
CA LEU A 62 17.29 0.30 33.72
C LEU A 62 18.33 -0.28 32.78
N ASN A 63 19.40 -0.88 33.31
CA ASN A 63 20.44 -1.53 32.53
C ASN A 63 20.38 -3.05 32.70
N ASP A 64 20.70 -3.78 31.63
CA ASP A 64 20.68 -5.24 31.54
C ASP A 64 19.33 -5.80 31.99
N VAL A 65 18.28 -5.46 31.25
CA VAL A 65 16.90 -5.85 31.54
C VAL A 65 16.65 -7.24 30.97
N THR A 66 16.12 -8.12 31.80
CA THR A 66 15.67 -9.46 31.40
C THR A 66 14.15 -9.53 31.60
N PHE A 67 13.46 -9.99 30.57
CA PHE A 67 12.07 -10.37 30.62
C PHE A 67 11.97 -11.90 30.66
N SER A 68 11.18 -12.42 31.59
CA SER A 68 11.02 -13.85 31.85
C SER A 68 9.53 -14.19 32.00
N ASP A 69 9.23 -15.49 31.92
CA ASP A 69 7.89 -16.04 32.17
C ASP A 69 6.83 -15.65 31.11
N PHE A 70 7.18 -15.81 29.83
CA PHE A 70 6.25 -15.61 28.71
C PHE A 70 5.27 -16.77 28.48
N GLY A 71 5.29 -17.81 29.33
CA GLY A 71 4.54 -19.05 29.13
C GLY A 71 3.61 -19.38 30.28
N ASP A 72 2.30 -19.34 30.04
CA ASP A 72 1.30 -19.85 30.97
C ASP A 72 1.26 -21.39 30.92
N GLY A 73 2.30 -22.05 31.43
CA GLY A 73 2.31 -23.47 31.79
C GLY A 73 1.97 -24.54 30.71
N GLY A 74 1.89 -24.17 29.43
CA GLY A 74 1.64 -25.05 28.28
C GLY A 74 2.68 -24.84 27.18
N GLU A 75 2.88 -25.86 26.33
CA GLU A 75 3.79 -25.87 25.16
C GLU A 75 3.75 -24.52 24.43
N SER A 76 4.71 -23.65 24.73
CA SER A 76 4.84 -22.31 24.17
C SER A 76 6.07 -22.32 23.28
N ASP A 77 5.86 -22.28 21.95
CA ASP A 77 6.88 -22.15 20.90
C ASP A 77 7.49 -20.72 20.88
N GLY A 78 7.74 -20.14 22.05
CA GLY A 78 8.24 -18.77 22.22
C GLY A 78 9.64 -18.76 22.84
N PRO A 79 10.41 -17.67 22.67
CA PRO A 79 11.76 -17.58 23.23
C PRO A 79 11.74 -17.66 24.76
N ASP A 80 12.59 -18.52 25.33
CA ASP A 80 12.70 -18.75 26.77
C ASP A 80 13.05 -17.48 27.56
N GLU A 81 13.83 -16.57 26.95
CA GLU A 81 14.29 -15.33 27.57
C GLU A 81 14.44 -14.21 26.52
N ILE A 82 13.95 -13.02 26.85
CA ILE A 82 14.21 -11.80 26.08
C ILE A 82 15.08 -10.88 26.93
N ARG A 83 16.19 -10.40 26.35
CA ARG A 83 17.11 -9.45 26.99
C ARG A 83 17.11 -8.12 26.27
N ALA A 84 17.24 -7.03 27.02
CA ALA A 84 17.48 -5.69 26.50
C ALA A 84 18.65 -5.05 27.25
N GLU A 85 19.56 -4.38 26.54
CA GLU A 85 20.66 -3.66 27.16
C GLU A 85 20.15 -2.53 28.06
N ARG A 86 19.13 -1.80 27.61
CA ARG A 86 18.56 -0.66 28.34
C ARG A 86 17.06 -0.53 28.17
N MET A 87 16.37 -0.17 29.26
CA MET A 87 15.01 0.36 29.25
C MET A 87 15.03 1.79 29.79
N VAL A 88 14.51 2.74 29.02
CA VAL A 88 14.62 4.18 29.28
C VAL A 88 13.23 4.79 29.33
N PHE A 89 12.93 5.51 30.41
CA PHE A 89 11.74 6.36 30.52
C PHE A 89 12.14 7.83 30.59
N ASP A 90 11.51 8.66 29.77
CA ASP A 90 11.60 10.11 29.80
C ASP A 90 10.48 10.71 30.67
N ALA A 91 10.85 11.55 31.65
CA ALA A 91 9.93 12.28 32.52
C ALA A 91 8.90 11.41 33.28
N LEU A 92 9.29 10.20 33.68
CA LEU A 92 8.43 9.24 34.37
C LEU A 92 7.83 9.78 35.67
N ARG A 93 6.51 9.64 35.84
CA ARG A 93 5.75 10.20 36.96
C ARG A 93 4.40 9.51 37.19
N LEU A 94 3.74 9.89 38.27
CA LEU A 94 2.34 9.56 38.52
C LEU A 94 1.45 10.77 38.21
N SER A 95 0.26 10.51 37.67
CA SER A 95 -0.83 11.48 37.57
C SER A 95 -1.45 11.77 38.94
N ASP A 96 -2.32 12.78 39.03
CA ASP A 96 -3.11 13.06 40.24
C ASP A 96 -4.00 11.87 40.64
N ALA A 97 -4.35 10.99 39.69
CA ALA A 97 -5.11 9.76 39.92
C ALA A 97 -4.23 8.57 40.34
N GLY A 98 -2.91 8.72 40.37
CA GLY A 98 -1.98 7.63 40.70
C GLY A 98 -1.64 6.70 39.53
N GLU A 99 -1.96 7.11 38.30
CA GLU A 99 -1.63 6.36 37.08
C GLU A 99 -0.26 6.76 36.53
N VAL A 100 0.40 5.84 35.83
CA VAL A 100 1.75 6.07 35.27
C VAL A 100 1.67 7.00 34.05
N LEU A 101 2.56 7.99 34.02
CA LEU A 101 2.77 8.89 32.88
C LEU A 101 4.26 8.97 32.54
N PHE A 102 4.59 9.08 31.26
CA PHE A 102 5.93 9.36 30.76
C PHE A 102 5.84 10.11 29.42
N ASP A 103 6.87 10.87 29.07
CA ASP A 103 6.92 11.65 27.82
C ASP A 103 7.62 10.88 26.70
N GLY A 104 8.31 9.79 27.04
CA GLY A 104 8.96 8.90 26.09
C GLY A 104 9.39 7.59 26.75
N PHE A 105 9.46 6.53 25.95
CA PHE A 105 9.90 5.21 26.37
C PHE A 105 10.77 4.59 25.28
N ALA A 106 11.85 3.91 25.67
CA ALA A 106 12.67 3.15 24.75
C ALA A 106 13.21 1.86 25.37
N LEU A 107 13.28 0.82 24.54
CA LEU A 107 14.06 -0.39 24.77
C LEU A 107 15.19 -0.44 23.75
N GLU A 108 16.42 -0.66 24.18
CA GLU A 108 17.61 -0.66 23.33
C GLU A 108 18.39 -1.97 23.48
N GLY A 109 18.95 -2.45 22.36
CA GLY A 109 19.77 -3.65 22.31
C GLY A 109 19.01 -4.90 22.72
N ILE A 110 17.84 -5.12 22.10
CA ILE A 110 16.99 -6.29 22.37
C ILE A 110 17.56 -7.50 21.66
N SER A 111 17.61 -8.64 22.35
CA SER A 111 17.94 -9.94 21.77
C SER A 111 17.06 -11.03 22.35
N ALA A 112 16.61 -11.92 21.48
CA ALA A 112 15.93 -13.15 21.86
C ALA A 112 16.61 -14.33 21.16
N THR A 113 16.71 -15.46 21.85
CA THR A 113 17.24 -16.71 21.31
C THR A 113 16.29 -17.82 21.65
N ASP A 114 15.92 -18.62 20.67
CA ASP A 114 15.20 -19.87 20.86
C ASP A 114 16.16 -21.04 20.65
N GLU A 115 16.35 -21.85 21.69
CA GLU A 115 17.24 -23.02 21.64
C GLU A 115 16.65 -24.18 20.82
N THR A 116 15.34 -24.17 20.55
CA THR A 116 14.64 -25.25 19.83
C THR A 116 14.87 -25.16 18.32
N ASP A 117 14.80 -23.95 17.77
CA ASP A 117 14.84 -23.68 16.32
C ASP A 117 16.12 -22.97 15.84
N ASP A 118 17.13 -22.86 16.72
CA ASP A 118 18.35 -22.07 16.52
C ASP A 118 18.04 -20.61 16.07
N MET A 119 16.87 -20.09 16.44
CA MET A 119 16.41 -18.76 16.02
C MET A 119 17.11 -17.70 16.87
N VAL A 120 17.78 -16.77 16.20
CA VAL A 120 18.38 -15.59 16.83
C VAL A 120 17.67 -14.37 16.29
N MET A 121 17.07 -13.57 17.18
CA MET A 121 16.48 -12.27 16.86
C MET A 121 17.24 -11.16 17.59
N ARG A 122 17.48 -10.06 16.88
CA ARG A 122 18.08 -8.84 17.40
C ARG A 122 17.25 -7.65 16.96
N LEU A 123 17.15 -6.66 17.83
CA LEU A 123 16.46 -5.43 17.54
C LEU A 123 17.19 -4.29 18.25
N ASP A 124 17.70 -3.33 17.49
CA ASP A 124 18.55 -2.27 18.03
C ASP A 124 17.77 -1.34 18.96
N ARG A 125 16.54 -0.97 18.58
CA ARG A 125 15.70 -0.08 19.37
C ARG A 125 14.22 -0.21 19.08
N ILE A 126 13.40 -0.18 20.14
CA ILE A 126 11.99 0.21 20.08
C ILE A 126 11.86 1.51 20.85
N ALA A 127 11.14 2.48 20.32
CA ALA A 127 10.87 3.73 21.04
C ALA A 127 9.48 4.27 20.74
N ILE A 128 8.94 4.99 21.73
CA ILE A 128 7.76 5.82 21.60
C ILE A 128 8.03 7.19 22.23
N ASP A 129 7.65 8.24 21.52
CA ASP A 129 7.86 9.63 21.87
C ASP A 129 6.50 10.35 21.97
N GLY A 130 6.33 11.13 23.02
CA GLY A 130 5.12 11.92 23.30
C GLY A 130 3.81 11.13 23.34
N PRO A 131 3.74 9.93 23.95
CA PRO A 131 2.47 9.23 24.09
C PRO A 131 1.49 10.03 24.95
N ASN A 132 0.20 9.93 24.64
CA ASN A 132 -0.83 10.53 25.46
C ASN A 132 -1.07 9.76 26.77
N ALA A 133 -1.86 10.36 27.67
CA ALA A 133 -2.10 9.82 29.01
C ALA A 133 -2.78 8.44 28.98
N ALA A 134 -3.68 8.20 28.02
CA ALA A 134 -4.37 6.92 27.86
C ALA A 134 -3.35 5.80 27.61
N MET A 135 -2.47 5.99 26.61
CA MET A 135 -1.45 5.01 26.28
C MET A 135 -0.47 4.74 27.41
N THR A 136 0.00 5.78 28.11
CA THR A 136 0.92 5.59 29.25
C THR A 136 0.28 4.90 30.44
N THR A 137 -1.03 5.12 30.64
CA THR A 137 -1.80 4.47 31.71
C THR A 137 -1.97 2.98 31.40
N ASP A 138 -2.38 2.66 30.17
CA ASP A 138 -2.56 1.28 29.71
C ASP A 138 -1.23 0.52 29.77
N PHE A 139 -0.13 1.15 29.34
CA PHE A 139 1.22 0.59 29.48
C PHE A 139 1.58 0.31 30.95
N GLY A 140 1.37 1.29 31.84
CA GLY A 140 1.71 1.15 33.26
C GLY A 140 0.95 0.00 33.93
N ARG A 141 -0.33 -0.18 33.58
CA ARG A 141 -1.18 -1.27 34.06
C ARG A 141 -0.75 -2.62 33.52
N ALA A 142 -0.44 -2.71 32.23
CA ALA A 142 0.07 -3.94 31.62
C ALA A 142 1.37 -4.39 32.29
N VAL A 143 2.33 -3.48 32.49
CA VAL A 143 3.59 -3.80 33.18
C VAL A 143 3.38 -4.17 34.65
N ALA A 144 2.39 -3.57 35.31
CA ALA A 144 2.01 -3.92 36.68
C ALA A 144 1.30 -5.28 36.80
N GLY A 145 0.97 -5.95 35.69
CA GLY A 145 0.19 -7.20 35.69
C GLY A 145 -1.30 -6.99 35.97
N GLU A 146 -1.82 -5.78 35.72
CA GLU A 146 -3.23 -5.41 35.92
C GLU A 146 -4.06 -5.46 34.63
N ALA A 147 -3.45 -5.86 33.51
CA ALA A 147 -4.17 -6.19 32.29
C ALA A 147 -4.71 -7.63 32.43
N ASP A 148 -5.88 -7.78 33.06
CA ASP A 148 -6.63 -9.04 33.09
C ASP A 148 -7.57 -9.16 31.88
N GLU A 149 -8.28 -10.28 31.76
CA GLU A 149 -9.22 -10.54 30.66
C GLU A 149 -10.37 -9.52 30.58
N ASP A 150 -10.64 -8.77 31.65
CA ASP A 150 -11.70 -7.76 31.73
C ASP A 150 -11.18 -6.35 31.38
N TYR A 151 -9.86 -6.18 31.19
CA TYR A 151 -9.26 -4.90 30.83
C TYR A 151 -9.15 -4.73 29.32
N GLU A 152 -9.93 -3.79 28.77
CA GLU A 152 -9.84 -3.38 27.37
C GLU A 152 -9.01 -2.10 27.24
N PRO A 153 -7.81 -2.14 26.64
CA PRO A 153 -7.03 -0.94 26.36
C PRO A 153 -7.80 -0.01 25.42
N ALA A 154 -7.75 1.30 25.67
CA ALA A 154 -8.44 2.29 24.86
C ALA A 154 -7.58 2.68 23.64
N TRP A 155 -7.10 1.71 22.87
CA TRP A 155 -6.11 1.93 21.81
C TRP A 155 -6.64 2.81 20.67
N ASN A 156 -7.96 2.88 20.49
CA ASN A 156 -8.63 3.83 19.61
C ASN A 156 -8.48 5.31 20.04
N THR A 157 -8.03 5.55 21.28
CA THR A 157 -7.75 6.89 21.82
C THR A 157 -6.26 7.21 21.86
N TYR A 158 -5.39 6.32 21.40
CA TYR A 158 -3.95 6.55 21.45
C TYR A 158 -3.53 7.67 20.50
N GLU A 159 -2.62 8.50 20.99
CA GLU A 159 -1.97 9.57 20.23
C GLU A 159 -0.51 9.60 20.66
N PHE A 160 0.39 9.83 19.71
CA PHE A 160 1.82 9.93 20.00
C PHE A 160 2.55 10.72 18.91
N ALA A 161 3.67 11.33 19.29
CA ALA A 161 4.51 12.09 18.36
C ALA A 161 5.36 11.18 17.46
N GLY A 162 5.84 10.05 18.00
CA GLY A 162 6.64 9.11 17.24
C GLY A 162 6.60 7.70 17.83
N PHE A 163 6.55 6.69 16.98
CA PHE A 163 6.82 5.30 17.33
C PHE A 163 7.83 4.76 16.32
N SER A 164 8.87 4.09 16.79
CA SER A 164 9.92 3.56 15.92
C SER A 164 10.42 2.19 16.37
N VAL A 165 10.67 1.32 15.40
CA VAL A 165 11.39 0.06 15.54
C VAL A 165 12.61 0.14 14.62
N GLU A 166 13.81 -0.04 15.13
CA GLU A 166 15.06 0.14 14.39
C GLU A 166 15.92 -1.12 14.47
N GLY A 167 16.49 -1.52 13.34
CA GLY A 167 17.50 -2.58 13.28
C GLY A 167 16.97 -3.96 13.66
N LEU A 168 15.73 -4.29 13.30
CA LEU A 168 15.23 -5.66 13.47
C LEU A 168 15.99 -6.57 12.51
N SER A 169 16.54 -7.66 13.02
CA SER A 169 17.19 -8.69 12.24
C SER A 169 17.05 -10.04 12.91
N GLY A 170 17.04 -11.10 12.12
CA GLY A 170 17.08 -12.45 12.66
C GLY A 170 17.53 -13.47 11.65
N SER A 171 17.90 -14.63 12.18
CA SER A 171 18.32 -15.79 11.41
C SER A 171 17.88 -17.05 12.13
N GLY A 172 17.55 -18.10 11.39
CA GLY A 172 17.19 -19.40 11.96
C GLY A 172 17.33 -20.51 10.94
N SER A 173 16.97 -21.73 11.34
CA SER A 173 16.95 -22.90 10.46
C SER A 173 15.54 -23.49 10.43
N GLY A 174 14.83 -23.31 9.31
CA GLY A 174 13.51 -23.91 9.09
C GLY A 174 13.60 -25.27 8.40
N GLU A 175 12.45 -25.91 8.19
CA GLU A 175 12.35 -27.20 7.46
C GLU A 175 12.96 -27.14 6.06
N THR A 176 12.90 -25.98 5.41
CA THR A 176 13.41 -25.75 4.05
C THR A 176 14.86 -25.27 4.00
N GLY A 177 15.49 -25.01 5.15
CA GLY A 177 16.87 -24.55 5.26
C GLY A 177 17.06 -23.30 6.10
N PRO A 178 18.29 -22.73 6.12
CA PRO A 178 18.56 -21.50 6.84
C PRO A 178 17.83 -20.31 6.19
N PHE A 179 17.38 -19.38 7.03
CA PHE A 179 16.80 -18.13 6.59
C PHE A 179 17.36 -16.95 7.38
N GLU A 180 17.29 -15.77 6.78
CA GLU A 180 17.64 -14.48 7.36
C GLU A 180 16.54 -13.48 7.02
N PHE A 181 16.22 -12.61 7.97
CA PHE A 181 15.35 -11.47 7.72
C PHE A 181 15.91 -10.22 8.39
N SER A 182 15.56 -9.06 7.85
CA SER A 182 15.88 -7.78 8.47
C SER A 182 14.86 -6.71 8.08
N LEU A 183 14.74 -5.72 8.96
CA LEU A 183 13.98 -4.51 8.77
C LEU A 183 14.79 -3.38 9.37
N ALA A 184 15.30 -2.48 8.52
CA ALA A 184 16.17 -1.40 8.96
C ALA A 184 15.43 -0.41 9.86
N GLN A 185 14.22 -0.01 9.49
CA GLN A 185 13.41 0.92 10.28
C GLN A 185 11.91 0.76 9.97
N PHE A 186 11.10 0.81 11.01
CA PHE A 186 9.67 1.08 10.94
C PHE A 186 9.39 2.32 11.78
N VAL A 187 8.65 3.27 11.23
CA VAL A 187 8.36 4.53 11.91
C VAL A 187 6.92 4.99 11.64
N ILE A 188 6.28 5.47 12.69
CA ILE A 188 4.99 6.15 12.66
C ILE A 188 5.23 7.51 13.35
N GLU A 189 4.95 8.62 12.68
CA GLU A 189 5.13 9.97 13.22
C GLU A 189 3.80 10.73 13.22
N ASN A 190 3.56 11.48 14.30
CA ASN A 190 2.37 12.31 14.52
C ASN A 190 1.07 11.52 14.31
N TYR A 191 0.89 10.45 15.09
CA TYR A 191 -0.34 9.67 15.05
C TYR A 191 -1.40 10.25 15.96
N SER A 192 -2.60 10.40 15.42
CA SER A 192 -3.81 10.77 16.14
C SER A 192 -5.03 10.10 15.51
N ARG A 193 -6.20 10.30 16.12
CA ARG A 193 -7.48 9.88 15.54
C ARG A 193 -7.89 10.69 14.29
N ILE A 194 -7.24 11.82 14.05
CA ILE A 194 -7.55 12.72 12.92
C ILE A 194 -6.63 12.43 11.74
N GLU A 195 -5.32 12.39 12.01
CA GLU A 195 -4.29 12.26 11.00
C GLU A 195 -3.15 11.37 11.49
N LEU A 196 -2.55 10.66 10.54
CA LEU A 196 -1.26 10.01 10.61
C LEU A 196 -0.28 10.81 9.73
N GLY A 197 0.60 11.59 10.37
CA GLY A 197 1.51 12.47 9.63
C GLY A 197 2.50 11.71 8.75
N ARG A 198 3.08 10.60 9.25
CA ARG A 198 3.92 9.70 8.45
C ARG A 198 3.88 8.27 8.94
N PHE A 199 3.83 7.35 7.98
CA PHE A 199 4.18 5.95 8.15
C PHE A 199 5.34 5.62 7.19
N ALA A 200 6.35 4.92 7.66
CA ALA A 200 7.38 4.38 6.77
C ALA A 200 7.96 3.07 7.30
N MET A 201 8.16 2.14 6.38
CA MET A 201 8.87 0.88 6.55
C MET A 201 10.05 0.88 5.57
N LEU A 202 11.28 0.74 6.08
CA LEU A 202 12.51 0.89 5.32
C LEU A 202 13.37 -0.37 5.44
N GLY A 203 13.92 -0.79 4.30
CA GLY A 203 14.91 -1.86 4.22
C GLY A 203 14.39 -3.18 4.78
N LEU A 204 13.20 -3.60 4.36
CA LEU A 204 12.69 -4.94 4.63
C LEU A 204 13.41 -5.92 3.69
N ALA A 205 14.01 -6.96 4.25
CA ALA A 205 14.73 -7.97 3.49
C ALA A 205 14.49 -9.35 4.09
N PHE A 206 14.37 -10.35 3.23
CA PHE A 206 14.28 -11.76 3.56
C PHE A 206 15.12 -12.56 2.57
N SER A 207 15.86 -13.55 3.08
CA SER A 207 16.60 -14.51 2.29
C SER A 207 16.44 -15.90 2.90
N GLY A 208 16.15 -16.91 2.09
CA GLY A 208 15.98 -18.28 2.56
C GLY A 208 15.95 -19.27 1.41
N SER A 209 15.33 -20.42 1.65
CA SER A 209 15.16 -21.47 0.64
C SER A 209 13.71 -21.92 0.57
N ASP A 210 13.24 -22.25 -0.64
CA ASP A 210 11.94 -22.89 -0.86
C ASP A 210 11.96 -24.40 -0.54
N GLU A 211 10.82 -25.08 -0.68
CA GLU A 211 10.69 -26.53 -0.44
C GLU A 211 11.62 -27.39 -1.32
N SER A 212 12.09 -26.85 -2.45
CA SER A 212 13.04 -27.53 -3.34
C SER A 212 14.51 -27.24 -2.99
N GLY A 213 14.75 -26.39 -1.97
CA GLY A 213 16.08 -25.94 -1.56
C GLY A 213 16.65 -24.82 -2.44
N GLU A 214 15.85 -24.23 -3.33
CA GLU A 214 16.27 -23.11 -4.18
C GLU A 214 16.27 -21.80 -3.38
N PRO A 215 17.26 -20.91 -3.59
CA PRO A 215 17.30 -19.65 -2.88
C PRO A 215 16.11 -18.76 -3.25
N VAL A 216 15.51 -18.17 -2.22
CA VAL A 216 14.46 -17.16 -2.31
C VAL A 216 14.96 -15.89 -1.65
N THR A 217 14.81 -14.77 -2.34
CA THR A 217 15.13 -13.45 -1.80
C THR A 217 13.97 -12.50 -2.05
N PHE A 218 13.63 -11.71 -1.03
CA PHE A 218 12.61 -10.68 -1.09
C PHE A 218 13.16 -9.43 -0.42
N ASN A 219 13.15 -8.30 -1.12
CA ASN A 219 13.54 -7.01 -0.56
C ASN A 219 12.52 -5.94 -0.93
N ILE A 220 12.27 -5.03 0.01
CA ILE A 220 11.58 -3.76 -0.22
C ILE A 220 12.43 -2.67 0.44
N GLY A 221 12.94 -1.73 -0.36
CA GLY A 221 13.71 -0.61 0.15
C GLY A 221 12.88 0.38 0.97
N GLU A 222 11.67 0.70 0.50
CA GLU A 222 10.75 1.63 1.18
C GLU A 222 9.28 1.30 0.89
N VAL A 223 8.45 1.39 1.93
CA VAL A 223 7.01 1.66 1.83
C VAL A 223 6.72 2.85 2.72
N SER A 224 6.17 3.94 2.19
CA SER A 224 5.85 5.13 2.96
C SER A 224 4.53 5.77 2.56
N LEU A 225 3.91 6.42 3.54
CA LEU A 225 2.65 7.12 3.45
C LEU A 225 2.76 8.41 4.28
N LEU A 226 2.31 9.53 3.73
CA LEU A 226 2.34 10.84 4.38
C LEU A 226 0.94 11.46 4.41
N GLY A 227 0.61 12.12 5.52
CA GLY A 227 -0.62 12.89 5.69
C GLY A 227 -1.89 12.06 5.54
N PHE A 228 -1.91 10.83 6.07
CA PHE A 228 -3.08 9.95 5.95
C PHE A 228 -4.18 10.37 6.91
N GLN A 229 -5.39 10.58 6.40
CA GLN A 229 -6.54 11.01 7.21
C GLN A 229 -7.14 9.82 7.96
N THR A 230 -6.65 9.56 9.19
CA THR A 230 -7.11 8.43 10.01
C THR A 230 -8.57 8.56 10.45
N GLU A 231 -9.10 9.78 10.52
CA GLU A 231 -10.51 9.99 10.87
C GLU A 231 -11.48 9.31 9.91
N ALA A 232 -11.09 9.16 8.63
CA ALA A 232 -11.89 8.47 7.63
C ALA A 232 -12.14 7.00 7.98
N TYR A 233 -11.30 6.41 8.84
CA TYR A 233 -11.39 5.02 9.31
C TYR A 233 -11.63 4.90 10.81
N ALA A 234 -12.07 5.98 11.48
CA ALA A 234 -12.27 5.97 12.92
C ALA A 234 -13.31 4.93 13.39
N ASP A 235 -14.37 4.69 12.59
CA ASP A 235 -15.40 3.71 12.93
C ASP A 235 -14.85 2.28 12.86
N MET A 236 -13.99 1.98 11.89
CA MET A 236 -13.28 0.70 11.81
C MET A 236 -12.37 0.49 13.04
N ILE A 237 -11.62 1.53 13.42
CA ILE A 237 -10.73 1.50 14.59
C ILE A 237 -11.55 1.29 15.87
N ASP A 238 -12.69 1.97 16.01
CA ASP A 238 -13.59 1.81 17.16
C ASP A 238 -14.22 0.40 17.21
N ALA A 239 -14.65 -0.16 16.08
CA ALA A 239 -15.20 -1.52 16.02
C ALA A 239 -14.15 -2.56 16.43
N ALA A 240 -12.95 -2.46 15.86
CA ALA A 240 -11.84 -3.33 16.23
C ALA A 240 -11.48 -3.17 17.71
N ALA A 241 -11.52 -1.93 18.24
CA ALA A 241 -11.21 -1.68 19.65
C ALA A 241 -12.25 -2.21 20.61
N ALA A 242 -13.52 -2.25 20.21
CA ALA A 242 -14.61 -2.84 20.99
C ALA A 242 -14.64 -4.38 20.94
N GLY A 243 -13.60 -5.03 20.38
CA GLY A 243 -13.54 -6.48 20.24
C GLY A 243 -14.61 -7.04 19.29
N ALA A 244 -15.06 -6.24 18.32
CA ALA A 244 -16.00 -6.72 17.30
C ALA A 244 -15.35 -7.86 16.49
N ASP A 245 -16.19 -8.79 16.01
CA ASP A 245 -15.70 -9.85 15.15
C ASP A 245 -15.16 -9.32 13.81
N GLU A 246 -14.39 -10.15 13.10
CA GLU A 246 -13.79 -9.80 11.81
C GLU A 246 -14.85 -9.32 10.80
N SER A 247 -16.05 -9.89 10.83
CA SER A 247 -17.12 -9.49 9.90
C SER A 247 -17.58 -8.06 10.18
N ALA A 248 -17.75 -7.69 11.45
CA ALA A 248 -18.13 -6.34 11.85
C ALA A 248 -17.01 -5.32 11.61
N VAL A 249 -15.74 -5.69 11.85
CA VAL A 249 -14.59 -4.82 11.52
C VAL A 249 -14.50 -4.59 10.01
N MET A 250 -14.67 -5.65 9.21
CA MET A 250 -14.68 -5.53 7.75
C MET A 250 -15.86 -4.70 7.25
N GLU A 251 -17.05 -4.85 7.84
CA GLU A 251 -18.21 -4.00 7.52
C GLU A 251 -17.91 -2.52 7.79
N ALA A 252 -17.32 -2.21 8.95
CA ALA A 252 -16.91 -0.85 9.29
C ALA A 252 -15.81 -0.31 8.36
N TYR A 253 -14.85 -1.15 7.93
CA TYR A 253 -13.86 -0.80 6.92
C TYR A 253 -14.51 -0.43 5.59
N TYR A 254 -15.44 -1.25 5.08
CA TYR A 254 -16.10 -0.97 3.80
C TYR A 254 -16.94 0.31 3.86
N GLN A 255 -17.64 0.56 4.97
CA GLN A 255 -18.34 1.82 5.18
C GLN A 255 -17.35 2.99 5.16
N SER A 256 -16.30 2.92 5.96
CA SER A 256 -15.23 3.94 6.03
C SER A 256 -14.61 4.23 4.65
N ALA A 257 -14.29 3.19 3.88
CA ALA A 257 -13.70 3.33 2.55
C ALA A 257 -14.64 4.01 1.53
N VAL A 258 -15.96 3.84 1.69
CA VAL A 258 -16.96 4.52 0.84
C VAL A 258 -17.11 6.00 1.19
N PHE A 259 -16.94 6.35 2.47
CA PHE A 259 -17.02 7.73 2.96
C PHE A 259 -15.68 8.48 2.97
N ALA A 260 -14.59 7.78 2.62
CA ALA A 260 -13.26 8.36 2.66
C ALA A 260 -13.18 9.59 1.74
N PRO A 261 -12.54 10.67 2.20
CA PRO A 261 -12.29 11.84 1.38
C PRO A 261 -11.40 11.46 0.20
N LEU A 262 -11.57 12.17 -0.92
CA LEU A 262 -10.78 11.91 -2.13
C LEU A 262 -9.29 12.18 -1.94
N ASP A 263 -8.93 13.06 -1.01
CA ASP A 263 -7.57 13.42 -0.61
C ASP A 263 -7.14 12.68 0.66
N LEU A 264 -7.36 11.37 0.70
CA LEU A 264 -7.10 10.50 1.86
C LEU A 264 -5.64 10.53 2.34
N TYR A 265 -4.69 10.86 1.47
CA TYR A 265 -3.27 10.95 1.78
C TYR A 265 -2.58 12.01 0.92
N ASP A 266 -1.49 12.60 1.41
CA ASP A 266 -0.69 13.53 0.62
C ASP A 266 0.20 12.80 -0.38
N ARG A 267 0.90 11.75 0.09
CA ARG A 267 1.85 10.97 -0.70
C ARG A 267 1.90 9.51 -0.27
N PHE A 268 2.05 8.64 -1.26
CA PHE A 268 2.36 7.23 -1.11
C PHE A 268 3.61 6.92 -1.94
N ALA A 269 4.51 6.11 -1.40
CA ALA A 269 5.66 5.61 -2.14
C ALA A 269 5.96 4.16 -1.75
N MET A 270 6.34 3.39 -2.76
CA MET A 270 6.86 2.04 -2.64
C MET A 270 8.09 1.97 -3.55
N ARG A 271 9.27 1.64 -3.03
CA ARG A 271 10.54 1.70 -3.77
C ARG A 271 11.40 0.48 -3.57
N ASP A 272 12.21 0.21 -4.58
CA ASP A 272 13.26 -0.81 -4.59
C ASP A 272 12.71 -2.18 -4.19
N ILE A 273 11.65 -2.65 -4.87
CA ILE A 273 11.19 -4.03 -4.70
C ILE A 273 12.08 -4.94 -5.51
N LEU A 274 12.51 -6.02 -4.89
CA LEU A 274 13.21 -7.12 -5.53
C LEU A 274 12.65 -8.44 -5.02
N VAL A 275 12.24 -9.32 -5.93
CA VAL A 275 11.83 -10.69 -5.62
C VAL A 275 12.56 -11.64 -6.55
N ASP A 276 13.36 -12.52 -5.97
CA ASP A 276 14.03 -13.62 -6.66
C ASP A 276 13.51 -14.94 -6.09
N ALA A 277 12.67 -15.64 -6.83
CA ALA A 277 12.08 -16.90 -6.37
C ALA A 277 11.85 -17.87 -7.52
N ALA A 278 12.21 -19.15 -7.34
CA ALA A 278 11.92 -20.23 -8.27
C ALA A 278 12.30 -19.98 -9.75
N GLY A 279 13.29 -19.11 -10.02
CA GLY A 279 13.72 -18.76 -11.38
C GLY A 279 12.93 -17.63 -12.02
N VAL A 280 12.24 -16.84 -11.21
CA VAL A 280 11.61 -15.59 -11.61
C VAL A 280 12.29 -14.48 -10.83
N HIS A 281 12.82 -13.50 -11.55
CA HIS A 281 13.34 -12.25 -11.01
C HIS A 281 12.33 -11.15 -11.32
N PHE A 282 11.74 -10.57 -10.27
CA PHE A 282 10.88 -9.40 -10.36
C PHE A 282 11.57 -8.23 -9.67
N SER A 283 11.62 -7.07 -10.33
CA SER A 283 12.10 -5.84 -9.72
C SER A 283 11.19 -4.68 -10.05
N MET A 284 11.05 -3.74 -9.11
CA MET A 284 10.30 -2.50 -9.31
C MET A 284 11.08 -1.33 -8.71
N ASP A 285 11.44 -0.35 -9.54
CA ASP A 285 12.16 0.85 -9.10
C ASP A 285 11.35 1.63 -8.08
N TYR A 286 10.14 2.04 -8.48
CA TYR A 286 9.19 2.70 -7.60
C TYR A 286 7.76 2.69 -8.15
N LEU A 287 6.81 2.76 -7.23
CA LEU A 287 5.43 3.16 -7.45
C LEU A 287 5.16 4.32 -6.49
N THR A 288 4.78 5.48 -7.02
CA THR A 288 4.44 6.66 -6.22
C THR A 288 3.07 7.18 -6.59
N ALA A 289 2.35 7.68 -5.59
CA ALA A 289 1.13 8.45 -5.78
C ALA A 289 1.16 9.70 -4.91
N ALA A 290 0.51 10.76 -5.35
CA ALA A 290 0.37 11.99 -4.60
C ALA A 290 -0.97 12.65 -4.87
N MET A 291 -1.52 13.30 -3.85
CA MET A 291 -2.70 14.14 -3.96
C MET A 291 -2.34 15.52 -3.43
N ASP A 292 -2.63 16.55 -4.22
CA ASP A 292 -2.37 17.93 -3.85
C ASP A 292 -3.67 18.74 -3.95
N ARG A 293 -4.11 19.26 -2.80
CA ARG A 293 -5.31 20.09 -2.70
C ARG A 293 -4.94 21.56 -2.74
N GLN A 294 -5.46 22.27 -3.73
CA GLN A 294 -5.33 23.72 -3.89
C GLN A 294 -6.72 24.35 -3.98
N GLY A 295 -7.29 24.70 -2.82
CA GLY A 295 -8.68 25.17 -2.73
C GLY A 295 -9.67 24.03 -3.02
N SER A 296 -10.56 24.24 -3.97
CA SER A 296 -11.54 23.24 -4.47
C SER A 296 -10.95 22.23 -5.45
N ARG A 297 -9.67 22.40 -5.83
CA ARG A 297 -9.01 21.52 -6.81
C ARG A 297 -8.13 20.49 -6.12
N ILE A 298 -8.37 19.22 -6.41
CA ILE A 298 -7.51 18.10 -6.03
C ILE A 298 -6.80 17.61 -7.29
N THR A 299 -5.47 17.61 -7.28
CA THR A 299 -4.66 17.02 -8.34
C THR A 299 -4.12 15.69 -7.85
N SER A 300 -4.45 14.60 -8.53
CA SER A 300 -3.94 13.26 -8.23
C SER A 300 -2.92 12.87 -9.28
N THR A 301 -1.76 12.40 -8.86
CA THR A 301 -0.71 11.87 -9.75
C THR A 301 -0.29 10.49 -9.28
N ALA A 302 -0.05 9.57 -10.20
CA ALA A 302 0.55 8.28 -9.94
C ALA A 302 1.61 7.97 -10.99
N GLU A 303 2.72 7.36 -10.57
CA GLU A 303 3.82 6.99 -11.45
C GLU A 303 4.39 5.64 -11.01
N LEU A 304 4.41 4.69 -11.93
CA LEU A 304 5.17 3.46 -11.85
C LEU A 304 6.43 3.65 -12.70
N GLY A 305 7.59 3.57 -12.07
CA GLY A 305 8.89 3.49 -12.73
C GLY A 305 9.03 2.18 -13.52
N SER A 306 10.24 1.61 -13.58
CA SER A 306 10.42 0.31 -14.23
C SER A 306 9.91 -0.81 -13.32
N ALA A 307 8.93 -1.59 -13.77
CA ALA A 307 8.55 -2.88 -13.18
C ALA A 307 8.93 -4.01 -14.14
N MET A 308 9.98 -4.75 -13.81
CA MET A 308 10.58 -5.77 -14.67
C MET A 308 10.27 -7.19 -14.18
N LEU A 309 9.99 -8.07 -15.13
CA LEU A 309 9.88 -9.51 -14.93
C LEU A 309 10.87 -10.23 -15.85
N ILE A 310 11.86 -10.88 -15.26
CA ILE A 310 12.95 -11.55 -15.97
C ILE A 310 12.94 -13.04 -15.60
N PRO A 311 12.72 -13.95 -16.56
CA PRO A 311 12.81 -15.39 -16.31
C PRO A 311 14.26 -15.87 -16.28
N ASP A 312 14.55 -16.85 -15.41
CA ASP A 312 15.78 -17.63 -15.42
C ASP A 312 15.53 -19.01 -16.07
N PRO A 313 15.92 -19.21 -17.33
CA PRO A 313 15.66 -20.46 -18.05
C PRO A 313 16.45 -21.66 -17.51
N SER A 314 17.40 -21.46 -16.58
CA SER A 314 18.11 -22.56 -15.93
C SER A 314 17.25 -23.28 -14.89
N LYS A 315 16.14 -22.69 -14.46
CA LYS A 315 15.22 -23.25 -13.46
C LYS A 315 13.85 -23.62 -14.06
N PRO A 316 13.10 -24.58 -13.50
CA PRO A 316 11.87 -25.08 -14.12
C PRO A 316 10.79 -24.01 -14.38
N ALA A 317 10.43 -23.21 -13.37
CA ALA A 317 9.39 -22.18 -13.54
C ALA A 317 9.89 -21.02 -14.41
N GLY A 318 11.15 -20.61 -14.25
CA GLY A 318 11.78 -19.63 -15.14
C GLY A 318 11.84 -20.10 -16.61
N ALA A 319 12.13 -21.38 -16.87
CA ALA A 319 12.10 -21.94 -18.22
C ALA A 319 10.68 -21.94 -18.82
N GLN A 320 9.66 -22.25 -18.03
CA GLN A 320 8.26 -22.16 -18.48
C GLN A 320 7.88 -20.71 -18.82
N LEU A 321 8.25 -19.75 -17.97
CA LEU A 321 8.01 -18.33 -18.23
C LEU A 321 8.79 -17.85 -19.46
N ALA A 322 10.07 -18.21 -19.58
CA ALA A 322 10.91 -17.89 -20.75
C ALA A 322 10.34 -18.46 -22.05
N MET A 323 9.77 -19.67 -22.03
CA MET A 323 9.07 -20.21 -23.19
C MET A 323 7.83 -19.39 -23.54
N GLY A 324 7.02 -19.02 -22.54
CA GLY A 324 5.83 -18.16 -22.72
C GLY A 324 6.17 -16.80 -23.33
N LEU A 325 7.17 -16.13 -22.77
CA LEU A 325 7.66 -14.84 -23.23
C LEU A 325 8.34 -14.93 -24.59
N GLY A 326 9.17 -15.96 -24.79
CA GLY A 326 9.91 -16.20 -26.04
C GLY A 326 8.99 -16.51 -27.22
N MET A 327 7.82 -17.12 -27.01
CA MET A 327 6.81 -17.27 -28.07
C MET A 327 6.32 -15.92 -28.61
N LEU A 328 6.28 -14.88 -27.76
CA LEU A 328 5.96 -13.50 -28.11
C LEU A 328 7.23 -12.67 -28.41
N GLY A 329 8.40 -13.31 -28.44
CA GLY A 329 9.70 -12.68 -28.71
C GLY A 329 10.27 -11.86 -27.55
N TYR A 330 9.73 -11.96 -26.34
CA TYR A 330 10.25 -11.25 -25.17
C TYR A 330 11.32 -12.08 -24.45
N GLU A 331 12.38 -11.39 -24.05
CA GLU A 331 13.37 -11.92 -23.08
C GLU A 331 12.99 -11.54 -21.65
N GLN A 332 12.36 -10.37 -21.49
CA GLN A 332 11.85 -9.82 -20.25
C GLN A 332 10.59 -9.00 -20.53
N LEU A 333 9.77 -8.77 -19.51
CA LEU A 333 8.69 -7.79 -19.56
C LEU A 333 9.06 -6.58 -18.71
N GLU A 334 8.80 -5.39 -19.20
CA GLU A 334 8.92 -4.16 -18.44
C GLU A 334 7.63 -3.35 -18.56
N LEU A 335 7.03 -3.02 -17.43
CA LEU A 335 5.83 -2.20 -17.34
C LEU A 335 6.16 -0.83 -16.74
N ARG A 336 5.50 0.20 -17.27
CA ARG A 336 5.57 1.59 -16.80
C ARG A 336 4.17 2.20 -16.81
N MET A 337 3.93 3.16 -15.92
CA MET A 337 2.65 3.86 -15.84
C MET A 337 2.87 5.31 -15.43
N VAL A 338 2.14 6.22 -16.06
CA VAL A 338 1.98 7.60 -15.60
C VAL A 338 0.50 7.92 -15.63
N ALA A 339 -0.01 8.51 -14.56
CA ALA A 339 -1.37 9.00 -14.46
C ALA A 339 -1.39 10.36 -13.76
N SER A 340 -2.21 11.27 -14.26
CA SER A 340 -2.47 12.57 -13.67
C SER A 340 -3.89 13.00 -13.98
N SER A 341 -4.64 13.32 -12.93
CA SER A 341 -6.01 13.79 -13.01
C SER A 341 -6.23 14.97 -12.08
N ILE A 342 -7.26 15.74 -12.41
CA ILE A 342 -7.76 16.86 -11.64
C ILE A 342 -9.22 16.61 -11.34
N TYR A 343 -9.60 16.78 -10.09
CA TYR A 343 -10.98 16.92 -9.65
C TYR A 343 -11.20 18.34 -9.11
N ASP A 344 -12.26 19.00 -9.57
CA ASP A 344 -12.61 20.37 -9.22
C ASP A 344 -14.00 20.40 -8.56
N GLU A 345 -14.00 20.49 -7.23
CA GLU A 345 -15.20 20.44 -6.36
C GLU A 345 -16.18 21.59 -6.61
N ASP A 346 -15.73 22.73 -7.13
CA ASP A 346 -16.64 23.85 -7.44
C ASP A 346 -17.52 23.54 -8.67
N THR A 347 -17.04 22.67 -9.55
CA THR A 347 -17.70 22.33 -10.81
C THR A 347 -18.18 20.89 -10.89
N GLY A 348 -17.77 20.05 -9.93
CA GLY A 348 -18.00 18.60 -9.94
C GLY A 348 -17.45 17.91 -11.17
N ARG A 349 -16.30 18.38 -11.68
CA ARG A 349 -15.67 17.88 -12.90
C ARG A 349 -14.35 17.18 -12.59
N ALA A 350 -14.18 15.98 -13.13
CA ALA A 350 -12.97 15.18 -13.05
C ALA A 350 -12.40 14.96 -14.46
N TYR A 351 -11.13 15.29 -14.68
CA TYR A 351 -10.48 15.15 -15.99
C TYR A 351 -9.00 14.82 -15.88
N THR A 352 -8.46 14.09 -16.85
CA THR A 352 -7.03 13.77 -16.94
C THR A 352 -6.23 14.94 -17.49
N THR A 353 -4.98 15.08 -17.05
CA THR A 353 -4.03 16.09 -17.55
C THR A 353 -2.68 15.46 -17.86
N GLY A 354 -1.96 16.05 -18.81
CA GLY A 354 -0.63 15.55 -19.18
C GLY A 354 -0.69 14.21 -19.90
N ASP A 355 0.39 13.45 -19.78
CA ASP A 355 0.58 12.18 -20.49
C ASP A 355 0.16 11.02 -19.58
N ASN A 356 -1.02 10.47 -19.83
CA ASN A 356 -1.60 9.39 -19.04
C ASN A 356 -1.47 8.10 -19.82
N TYR A 357 -0.63 7.18 -19.36
CA TYR A 357 -0.40 5.94 -20.08
C TYR A 357 -0.07 4.76 -19.17
N ILE A 358 -0.33 3.56 -19.70
CA ILE A 358 0.24 2.29 -19.25
C ILE A 358 1.03 1.73 -20.44
N GLU A 359 2.30 1.41 -20.22
CA GLU A 359 3.22 0.98 -21.26
C GLU A 359 3.85 -0.36 -20.89
N LEU A 360 3.78 -1.31 -21.81
CA LEU A 360 4.65 -2.47 -21.88
C LEU A 360 5.78 -2.13 -22.85
N THR A 361 7.00 -1.95 -22.33
CA THR A 361 8.18 -1.61 -23.15
C THR A 361 8.32 -2.61 -24.30
N ASP A 362 8.60 -2.10 -25.50
CA ASP A 362 8.72 -2.89 -26.73
C ASP A 362 7.47 -3.75 -27.05
N GLY A 363 6.31 -3.38 -26.51
CA GLY A 363 5.05 -4.09 -26.72
C GLY A 363 3.94 -3.16 -27.15
N LEU A 364 3.33 -2.48 -26.19
CA LEU A 364 2.21 -1.58 -26.44
C LEU A 364 2.16 -0.47 -25.40
N ARG A 365 1.61 0.68 -25.79
CA ARG A 365 1.31 1.78 -24.89
C ARG A 365 -0.17 2.16 -25.05
N LEU A 366 -0.88 2.17 -23.92
CA LEU A 366 -2.27 2.59 -23.83
C LEU A 366 -2.29 3.99 -23.24
N GLU A 367 -2.64 5.00 -24.05
CA GLU A 367 -2.86 6.36 -23.59
C GLU A 367 -4.35 6.57 -23.32
N MET A 368 -4.67 7.18 -22.19
CA MET A 368 -6.05 7.34 -21.72
C MET A 368 -6.36 8.81 -21.42
N GLY A 369 -7.51 9.27 -21.87
CA GLY A 369 -8.04 10.59 -21.57
C GLY A 369 -9.48 10.47 -21.09
N GLN A 370 -9.82 11.23 -20.04
CA GLN A 370 -11.20 11.34 -19.58
C GLN A 370 -11.53 12.76 -19.14
N ASP A 371 -12.79 13.11 -19.30
CA ASP A 371 -13.39 14.35 -18.85
C ASP A 371 -14.87 14.11 -18.54
N ILE A 372 -15.17 14.09 -17.25
CA ILE A 372 -16.47 13.69 -16.71
C ILE A 372 -16.95 14.80 -15.76
N SER A 373 -18.22 15.15 -15.83
CA SER A 373 -18.88 16.08 -14.89
C SER A 373 -19.95 15.37 -14.06
N GLY A 374 -20.47 16.04 -13.03
CA GLY A 374 -21.45 15.46 -12.11
C GLY A 374 -20.83 14.53 -11.06
N TYR A 375 -19.52 14.64 -10.86
CA TYR A 375 -18.76 13.79 -9.95
C TYR A 375 -19.14 14.02 -8.48
N ASP A 376 -19.49 15.25 -8.07
CA ASP A 376 -19.99 15.54 -6.71
C ASP A 376 -21.24 14.72 -6.39
N ALA A 377 -22.19 14.68 -7.32
CA ALA A 377 -23.45 13.97 -7.15
C ALA A 377 -23.23 12.45 -7.21
N TYR A 378 -22.26 11.98 -7.99
CA TYR A 378 -21.81 10.58 -7.97
C TYR A 378 -21.27 10.19 -6.59
N LEU A 379 -20.36 10.99 -6.02
CA LEU A 379 -19.79 10.72 -4.68
C LEU A 379 -20.85 10.81 -3.59
N ALA A 380 -21.77 11.78 -3.66
CA ALA A 380 -22.86 11.90 -2.72
C ALA A 380 -23.85 10.72 -2.77
N ASN A 381 -24.00 10.07 -3.93
CA ASN A 381 -24.87 8.91 -4.12
C ASN A 381 -24.19 7.57 -3.81
N LEU A 382 -22.84 7.54 -3.77
CA LEU A 382 -22.06 6.32 -3.54
C LEU A 382 -22.49 5.56 -2.27
N PRO A 383 -22.72 6.19 -1.11
CA PRO A 383 -23.15 5.48 0.09
C PRO A 383 -24.49 4.75 -0.06
N VAL A 384 -25.46 5.42 -0.70
CA VAL A 384 -26.81 4.85 -0.89
C VAL A 384 -26.75 3.68 -1.88
N ALA A 385 -25.95 3.80 -2.93
CA ALA A 385 -25.78 2.74 -3.90
C ALA A 385 -25.06 1.52 -3.31
N MET A 386 -24.03 1.74 -2.49
CA MET A 386 -23.30 0.65 -1.83
C MET A 386 -24.16 -0.10 -0.82
N GLU A 387 -24.99 0.60 -0.04
CA GLU A 387 -25.95 -0.07 0.85
C GLU A 387 -26.98 -0.88 0.07
N ALA A 388 -27.51 -0.33 -1.03
CA ALA A 388 -28.44 -1.06 -1.89
C ALA A 388 -27.80 -2.32 -2.52
N LEU A 389 -26.53 -2.24 -2.94
CA LEU A 389 -25.79 -3.39 -3.47
C LEU A 389 -25.60 -4.47 -2.40
N ARG A 390 -25.26 -4.09 -1.17
CA ARG A 390 -25.11 -4.99 -0.04
C ARG A 390 -26.42 -5.68 0.35
N GLU A 391 -27.52 -4.95 0.40
CA GLU A 391 -28.86 -5.51 0.65
C GLU A 391 -29.32 -6.45 -0.47
N SER A 392 -28.74 -6.33 -1.66
CA SER A 392 -29.05 -7.15 -2.82
C SER A 392 -28.17 -8.40 -3.01
N GLU A 393 -27.16 -8.63 -2.15
CA GLU A 393 -26.33 -9.83 -2.22
C GLU A 393 -27.21 -11.10 -2.17
N GLY A 394 -27.29 -11.80 -3.32
CA GLY A 394 -28.10 -13.02 -3.49
C GLY A 394 -29.44 -12.84 -4.21
N ALA A 395 -29.76 -11.64 -4.71
CA ALA A 395 -30.93 -11.35 -5.54
C ALA A 395 -30.52 -10.95 -6.97
N GLU A 396 -30.99 -11.66 -7.99
CA GLU A 396 -30.79 -11.25 -9.39
C GLU A 396 -31.66 -10.02 -9.71
N GLY A 397 -31.04 -8.90 -10.10
CA GLY A 397 -31.74 -7.71 -10.66
C GLY A 397 -31.53 -6.36 -9.95
N PRO A 398 -31.55 -6.25 -8.60
CA PRO A 398 -31.42 -4.95 -7.92
C PRO A 398 -30.02 -4.33 -8.06
N GLU A 399 -29.00 -5.15 -8.30
CA GLU A 399 -27.61 -4.71 -8.43
C GLU A 399 -27.39 -3.78 -9.64
N MET A 400 -28.04 -4.08 -10.77
CA MET A 400 -27.92 -3.24 -11.97
C MET A 400 -28.63 -1.91 -11.81
N ASP A 401 -29.79 -1.88 -11.15
CA ASP A 401 -30.52 -0.63 -10.87
C ASP A 401 -29.70 0.28 -9.93
N ALA A 402 -29.05 -0.30 -8.92
CA ALA A 402 -28.18 0.44 -8.01
C ALA A 402 -26.97 1.04 -8.73
N VAL A 403 -26.31 0.27 -9.62
CA VAL A 403 -25.19 0.76 -10.44
C VAL A 403 -25.64 1.85 -11.42
N VAL A 404 -26.79 1.68 -12.08
CA VAL A 404 -27.35 2.70 -12.99
C VAL A 404 -27.64 4.00 -12.23
N GLN A 405 -28.25 3.91 -11.05
CA GLN A 405 -28.54 5.08 -10.20
C GLN A 405 -27.27 5.77 -9.70
N LEU A 406 -26.25 5.01 -9.35
CA LEU A 406 -24.94 5.53 -8.96
C LEU A 406 -24.30 6.31 -10.11
N MET A 407 -24.30 5.74 -11.32
CA MET A 407 -23.67 6.31 -12.50
C MET A 407 -24.49 7.42 -13.17
N ALA A 408 -25.78 7.53 -12.86
CA ALA A 408 -26.70 8.49 -13.49
C ALA A 408 -26.24 9.97 -13.46
N PRO A 409 -25.64 10.48 -12.37
CA PRO A 409 -25.19 11.87 -12.32
C PRO A 409 -23.99 12.15 -13.23
N LEU A 410 -23.24 11.12 -13.62
CA LEU A 410 -22.03 11.28 -14.41
C LEU A 410 -22.38 11.65 -15.86
N LEU A 411 -21.78 12.76 -16.30
CA LEU A 411 -21.89 13.28 -17.65
C LEU A 411 -20.54 13.18 -18.34
N VAL A 412 -20.47 12.45 -19.45
CA VAL A 412 -19.27 12.34 -20.26
C VAL A 412 -19.16 13.54 -21.20
N ASN A 413 -18.08 14.29 -21.06
CA ASN A 413 -17.71 15.36 -22.02
C ASN A 413 -16.75 14.83 -23.08
N ASN A 414 -15.77 14.03 -22.65
CA ASN A 414 -14.82 13.38 -23.53
C ASN A 414 -14.26 12.11 -22.87
N LEU A 415 -14.10 11.05 -23.66
CA LEU A 415 -13.23 9.92 -23.36
C LEU A 415 -12.35 9.67 -24.58
N SER A 416 -11.08 9.37 -24.34
CA SER A 416 -10.12 9.04 -25.38
C SER A 416 -9.31 7.82 -24.94
N MET A 417 -9.13 6.88 -25.85
CA MET A 417 -8.21 5.76 -25.68
C MET A 417 -7.37 5.65 -26.94
N ARG A 418 -6.05 5.68 -26.79
CA ARG A 418 -5.12 5.48 -27.89
C ARG A 418 -4.21 4.30 -27.61
N ILE A 419 -4.22 3.34 -28.51
CA ILE A 419 -3.38 2.15 -28.49
C ILE A 419 -2.23 2.40 -29.43
N VAL A 420 -1.01 2.52 -28.91
CA VAL A 420 0.22 2.63 -29.68
C VAL A 420 0.91 1.27 -29.70
N ASP A 421 1.05 0.69 -30.88
CA ASP A 421 1.80 -0.55 -31.09
C ASP A 421 3.30 -0.25 -31.05
N LEU A 422 3.98 -0.79 -30.03
CA LEU A 422 5.44 -0.74 -29.88
C LEU A 422 6.11 -2.06 -30.30
N SER A 423 5.39 -2.89 -31.08
CA SER A 423 5.76 -4.17 -31.69
C SER A 423 4.96 -5.39 -31.22
N ILE A 424 3.99 -5.25 -30.29
CA ILE A 424 3.16 -6.37 -29.86
C ILE A 424 2.39 -7.01 -31.01
N LEU A 425 1.90 -6.21 -31.96
CA LEU A 425 1.11 -6.71 -33.08
C LEU A 425 1.97 -7.59 -33.98
N ASP A 426 3.16 -7.10 -34.30
CA ASP A 426 4.12 -7.81 -35.15
C ASP A 426 4.55 -9.13 -34.52
N ARG A 427 4.85 -9.11 -33.21
CA ARG A 427 5.17 -10.27 -32.38
C ARG A 427 4.02 -11.29 -32.30
N ALA A 428 2.81 -10.83 -32.04
CA ALA A 428 1.63 -11.69 -31.94
C ALA A 428 1.30 -12.36 -33.28
N LEU A 429 1.46 -11.64 -34.40
CA LEU A 429 1.30 -12.20 -35.74
C LEU A 429 2.39 -13.24 -36.05
N ASP A 430 3.65 -13.01 -35.68
CA ASP A 430 4.72 -14.00 -35.84
C ASP A 430 4.46 -15.27 -35.02
N ALA A 431 4.09 -15.09 -33.75
CA ALA A 431 3.75 -16.19 -32.85
C ALA A 431 2.57 -17.01 -33.40
N GLY A 432 1.48 -16.33 -33.77
CA GLY A 432 0.29 -16.97 -34.31
C GLY A 432 0.55 -17.69 -35.63
N ALA A 433 1.36 -17.11 -36.51
CA ALA A 433 1.72 -17.70 -37.80
C ALA A 433 2.55 -18.97 -37.61
N ALA A 434 3.51 -18.95 -36.67
CA ALA A 434 4.33 -20.11 -36.32
C ALA A 434 3.47 -21.26 -35.77
N VAL A 435 2.49 -20.97 -34.91
CA VAL A 435 1.57 -21.97 -34.34
C VAL A 435 0.65 -22.57 -35.40
N GLN A 436 0.12 -21.75 -36.31
CA GLN A 436 -0.79 -22.20 -37.36
C GLN A 436 -0.07 -22.82 -38.58
N GLY A 437 1.25 -22.69 -38.66
CA GLY A 437 2.05 -23.17 -39.80
C GLY A 437 1.77 -22.41 -41.10
N ILE A 438 1.32 -21.15 -41.01
CA ILE A 438 1.05 -20.26 -42.15
C ILE A 438 2.03 -19.08 -42.15
N SER A 439 2.06 -18.29 -43.23
CA SER A 439 2.86 -17.08 -43.25
C SER A 439 2.20 -15.97 -42.40
N LYS A 440 3.02 -15.05 -41.89
CA LYS A 440 2.54 -13.85 -41.19
C LYS A 440 1.55 -13.03 -42.02
N ASP A 441 1.85 -12.89 -43.33
CA ASP A 441 0.99 -12.16 -44.26
C ASP A 441 -0.36 -12.86 -44.46
N ASP A 442 -0.38 -14.19 -44.54
CA ASP A 442 -1.64 -14.96 -44.61
C ASP A 442 -2.46 -14.80 -43.34
N LEU A 443 -1.82 -14.85 -42.16
CA LEU A 443 -2.50 -14.64 -40.88
C LEU A 443 -3.06 -13.21 -40.76
N ARG A 444 -2.31 -12.21 -41.22
CA ARG A 444 -2.75 -10.80 -41.25
C ARG A 444 -3.98 -10.63 -42.15
N ILE A 445 -3.97 -11.25 -43.34
CA ILE A 445 -5.15 -11.28 -44.23
C ILE A 445 -6.34 -11.96 -43.55
N GLN A 446 -6.11 -13.08 -42.86
CA GLN A 446 -7.16 -13.80 -42.13
C GLN A 446 -7.73 -12.95 -40.97
N ALA A 447 -6.88 -12.25 -40.21
CA ALA A 447 -7.29 -11.34 -39.15
C ALA A 447 -8.16 -10.21 -39.70
N GLY A 448 -7.73 -9.56 -40.79
CA GLY A 448 -8.53 -8.55 -41.48
C GLY A 448 -9.89 -9.09 -41.97
N ALA A 449 -9.92 -10.31 -42.51
CA ALA A 449 -11.16 -10.95 -42.92
C ALA A 449 -12.10 -11.26 -41.73
N MET A 450 -11.55 -11.70 -40.59
CA MET A 450 -12.31 -11.93 -39.36
C MET A 450 -12.91 -10.64 -38.81
N VAL A 451 -12.15 -9.54 -38.79
CA VAL A 451 -12.68 -8.21 -38.41
C VAL A 451 -13.83 -7.83 -39.33
N GLY A 452 -13.66 -7.96 -40.65
CA GLY A 452 -14.73 -7.70 -41.61
C GLY A 452 -15.99 -8.53 -41.37
N MET A 453 -15.83 -9.83 -41.05
CA MET A 453 -16.96 -10.71 -40.70
C MET A 453 -17.63 -10.33 -39.38
N GLY A 454 -16.85 -9.98 -38.35
CA GLY A 454 -17.37 -9.52 -37.06
C GLY A 454 -18.19 -8.24 -37.20
N LEU A 455 -17.71 -7.28 -38.00
CA LEU A 455 -18.42 -6.03 -38.26
C LEU A 455 -19.69 -6.21 -39.11
N MET A 456 -19.76 -7.25 -39.96
CA MET A 456 -21.00 -7.62 -40.63
C MET A 456 -22.06 -8.19 -39.67
N GLN A 457 -21.63 -8.76 -38.53
CA GLN A 457 -22.50 -9.24 -37.46
C GLN A 457 -22.80 -8.17 -36.41
N ALA A 458 -22.26 -6.96 -36.54
CA ALA A 458 -22.54 -5.86 -35.63
C ALA A 458 -24.05 -5.55 -35.61
N PRO A 459 -24.62 -5.21 -34.44
CA PRO A 459 -26.03 -4.88 -34.30
C PRO A 459 -26.46 -3.79 -35.31
N PRO A 460 -27.63 -3.93 -35.96
CA PRO A 460 -28.08 -2.99 -36.99
C PRO A 460 -28.30 -1.56 -36.46
N GLU A 461 -28.38 -1.38 -35.15
CA GLU A 461 -28.54 -0.11 -34.46
C GLU A 461 -27.27 0.75 -34.51
N ILE A 462 -26.08 0.15 -34.71
CA ILE A 462 -24.83 0.90 -34.84
C ILE A 462 -24.76 1.55 -36.24
N PRO A 463 -24.56 2.87 -36.34
CA PRO A 463 -24.48 3.57 -37.61
C PRO A 463 -23.41 2.97 -38.53
N ARG A 464 -23.80 2.64 -39.77
CA ARG A 464 -22.89 2.10 -40.79
C ARG A 464 -21.66 2.98 -41.06
N PRO A 465 -21.74 4.33 -41.04
CA PRO A 465 -20.55 5.18 -41.16
C PRO A 465 -19.54 4.95 -40.03
N VAL A 466 -20.01 4.84 -38.78
CA VAL A 466 -19.17 4.58 -37.60
C VAL A 466 -18.47 3.22 -37.71
N LEU A 467 -19.21 2.18 -38.10
CA LEU A 467 -18.63 0.85 -38.35
C LEU A 467 -17.61 0.87 -39.49
N ALA A 468 -17.84 1.65 -40.54
CA ALA A 468 -16.91 1.76 -41.66
C ALA A 468 -15.62 2.51 -41.26
N GLU A 469 -15.73 3.55 -40.43
CA GLU A 469 -14.59 4.28 -39.88
C GLU A 469 -13.76 3.39 -38.97
N PHE A 470 -14.40 2.72 -38.00
CA PHE A 470 -13.74 1.73 -37.13
C PHE A 470 -13.08 0.60 -37.94
N SER A 471 -13.79 0.04 -38.93
CA SER A 471 -13.24 -0.99 -39.82
C SER A 471 -11.98 -0.51 -40.52
N THR A 472 -11.98 0.75 -41.01
CA THR A 472 -10.85 1.33 -41.73
C THR A 472 -9.67 1.55 -40.81
N ALA A 473 -9.88 2.19 -39.66
CA ALA A 473 -8.84 2.45 -38.66
C ALA A 473 -8.23 1.15 -38.12
N LEU A 474 -9.06 0.19 -37.73
CA LEU A 474 -8.60 -1.11 -37.22
C LEU A 474 -7.86 -1.93 -38.28
N THR A 475 -8.34 -1.92 -39.54
CA THR A 475 -7.66 -2.61 -40.64
C THR A 475 -6.31 -1.96 -40.95
N ASN A 476 -6.22 -0.64 -40.91
CA ASN A 476 -4.94 0.06 -41.08
C ASN A 476 -3.97 -0.29 -39.95
N PHE A 477 -4.42 -0.25 -38.70
CA PHE A 477 -3.64 -0.63 -37.53
C PHE A 477 -3.12 -2.08 -37.62
N ILE A 478 -4.00 -3.05 -37.93
CA ILE A 478 -3.61 -4.47 -38.09
C ILE A 478 -2.60 -4.66 -39.24
N ASN A 479 -2.72 -3.89 -40.31
CA ASN A 479 -1.87 -4.05 -41.49
C ASN A 479 -0.53 -3.33 -41.38
N GLN A 480 -0.48 -2.18 -40.72
CA GLN A 480 0.66 -1.26 -40.75
C GLN A 480 1.31 -1.04 -39.37
N GLY A 481 0.65 -1.43 -38.28
CA GLY A 481 1.03 -1.04 -36.92
C GLY A 481 0.71 0.44 -36.65
N GLY A 482 1.51 1.07 -35.79
CA GLY A 482 1.39 2.50 -35.47
C GLY A 482 0.46 2.74 -34.28
N SER A 483 -0.56 3.58 -34.43
CA SER A 483 -1.53 3.81 -33.35
C SER A 483 -2.98 3.77 -33.81
N LEU A 484 -3.87 3.32 -32.93
CA LEU A 484 -5.33 3.32 -33.07
C LEU A 484 -5.92 4.19 -31.96
N THR A 485 -6.60 5.27 -32.33
CA THR A 485 -7.29 6.16 -31.38
C THR A 485 -8.79 5.95 -31.48
N ILE A 486 -9.42 5.79 -30.33
CA ILE A 486 -10.86 5.73 -30.12
C ILE A 486 -11.22 6.96 -29.27
N ASP A 487 -11.89 7.91 -29.90
CA ASP A 487 -12.36 9.13 -29.24
C ASP A 487 -13.88 9.09 -29.13
N MET A 488 -14.40 9.44 -27.96
CA MET A 488 -15.80 9.66 -27.70
C MET A 488 -15.98 11.09 -27.23
N THR A 489 -16.42 11.96 -28.14
CA THR A 489 -16.66 13.38 -27.83
C THR A 489 -18.10 13.72 -28.19
N PRO A 490 -19.05 13.47 -27.27
CA PRO A 490 -20.44 13.81 -27.46
C PRO A 490 -20.61 15.30 -27.84
N PRO A 491 -21.52 15.66 -28.77
CA PRO A 491 -21.77 17.06 -29.13
C PRO A 491 -22.37 17.89 -27.98
N ALA A 492 -22.94 17.21 -26.98
CA ALA A 492 -23.36 17.76 -25.69
C ALA A 492 -23.07 16.71 -24.60
N PRO A 493 -22.79 17.10 -23.34
CA PRO A 493 -22.46 16.17 -22.27
C PRO A 493 -23.49 15.03 -22.15
N LEU A 494 -23.01 13.79 -22.20
CA LEU A 494 -23.86 12.59 -22.25
C LEU A 494 -23.99 11.94 -20.87
N SER A 495 -25.21 11.77 -20.36
CA SER A 495 -25.44 11.05 -19.10
C SER A 495 -25.20 9.55 -19.27
N ILE A 496 -24.34 8.97 -18.42
CA ILE A 496 -24.09 7.52 -18.41
C ILE A 496 -25.36 6.74 -18.04
N GLY A 497 -26.08 7.18 -17.00
CA GLY A 497 -27.35 6.53 -16.62
C GLY A 497 -28.43 6.65 -17.71
N GLY A 498 -28.54 7.82 -18.36
CA GLY A 498 -29.44 8.00 -19.49
C GLY A 498 -29.10 7.07 -20.65
N MET A 499 -27.83 6.96 -21.00
CA MET A 499 -27.34 6.03 -22.03
C MET A 499 -27.72 4.58 -21.71
N LEU A 500 -27.49 4.11 -20.48
CA LEU A 500 -27.81 2.74 -20.08
C LEU A 500 -29.32 2.46 -20.21
N GLN A 501 -30.16 3.40 -19.77
CA GLN A 501 -31.62 3.30 -19.88
C GLN A 501 -32.10 3.28 -21.34
N ASP A 502 -31.51 4.12 -22.18
CA ASP A 502 -31.83 4.18 -23.61
C ASP A 502 -31.40 2.89 -24.35
N ILE A 503 -30.29 2.26 -23.94
CA ILE A 503 -29.84 0.98 -24.49
C ILE A 503 -30.83 -0.12 -24.11
N GLU A 504 -31.24 -0.18 -22.84
CA GLU A 504 -32.21 -1.18 -22.35
C GLU A 504 -33.55 -1.08 -23.06
N THR A 505 -34.02 0.15 -23.32
CA THR A 505 -35.30 0.40 -23.99
C THR A 505 -35.20 0.40 -25.51
N GLY A 506 -34.00 0.23 -26.07
CA GLY A 506 -33.74 0.19 -27.50
C GLY A 506 -33.92 1.53 -28.21
N THR A 507 -33.87 2.64 -27.48
CA THR A 507 -34.00 4.02 -28.00
C THR A 507 -32.68 4.75 -28.15
N PHE A 508 -31.56 4.10 -27.82
CA PHE A 508 -30.25 4.73 -27.84
C PHE A 508 -29.80 5.20 -29.23
N GLU A 509 -29.50 6.50 -29.33
CA GLU A 509 -28.94 7.10 -30.54
C GLU A 509 -27.40 7.10 -30.48
N PHE A 510 -26.78 6.13 -31.16
CA PHE A 510 -25.31 6.00 -31.21
C PHE A 510 -24.58 7.24 -31.73
N GLU A 511 -25.23 8.10 -32.53
CA GLU A 511 -24.64 9.37 -32.97
C GLU A 511 -24.39 10.34 -31.81
N ALA A 512 -25.12 10.20 -30.70
CA ALA A 512 -24.94 11.02 -29.49
C ALA A 512 -23.60 10.76 -28.78
N LEU A 513 -22.95 9.62 -29.04
CA LEU A 513 -21.62 9.33 -28.50
C LEU A 513 -20.52 10.21 -29.11
N GLY A 514 -20.73 10.71 -30.34
CA GLY A 514 -19.69 11.43 -31.07
C GLY A 514 -18.40 10.61 -31.22
N LEU A 515 -18.54 9.31 -31.52
CA LEU A 515 -17.41 8.40 -31.71
C LEU A 515 -16.63 8.75 -32.98
N SER A 516 -15.31 8.74 -32.88
CA SER A 516 -14.40 8.75 -34.01
C SER A 516 -13.26 7.76 -33.82
N PHE A 517 -12.78 7.20 -34.93
CA PHE A 517 -11.75 6.18 -34.96
C PHE A 517 -10.67 6.59 -35.95
N THR A 518 -9.47 6.81 -35.45
CA THR A 518 -8.34 7.20 -36.29
C THR A 518 -7.18 6.22 -36.16
N SER A 519 -6.40 6.09 -37.22
CA SER A 519 -5.20 5.27 -37.24
C SER A 519 -4.05 6.08 -37.82
N ASP A 520 -2.93 6.12 -37.11
CA ASP A 520 -1.69 6.75 -37.58
C ASP A 520 -0.63 5.68 -37.85
N ALA A 521 0.11 5.84 -38.94
CA ALA A 521 1.24 4.97 -39.25
C ALA A 521 2.40 5.17 -38.24
N PRO A 522 3.32 4.19 -38.10
CA PRO A 522 4.45 4.23 -37.16
C PRO A 522 5.37 5.44 -37.29
#